data_AF-A0A241WQ07-F1
#
_entry.id   AF-A0A241WQ07-F1
#
_cell.length_a   1.000
_cell.length_b   1.000
_cell.length_c   1.000
_cell.angle_alpha   90.00
_cell.angle_beta   90.00
_cell.angle_gamma   90.00
#
_symmetry.space_group_name_H-M   'P 1'
#
loop_
_entity.id
_entity.type
_entity.pdbx_description
1 polymer ?
#
loop_
_entity_poly.entity_id
_entity_poly.type
_entity_poly.pdbx_seq_one_letter_code
_entity_poly.pdbx_strand_id
1 'polypeptide(L)'
;MLMHSFSHQRGIGMMEILVALLILSIGVLGFVALQYRALEASSESTSRVQAITIARDLAERIRVNRNAFSVYKTELGAATNQKTFKTNCLTVNCSDTDLADFDVSQVVSRASTFGMTMNIMDCQNTNNRSCIYVAWGDSSATDGTGTGDCTNGNGYSDNSTCIIMETY
;
A
#
# COMPACT_ATOMS: atom_id res chain seq x y z
N MET A 1 -44.02 48.65 54.20
CA MET A 1 -44.78 47.57 53.53
C MET A 1 -44.16 47.39 52.14
N LEU A 2 -43.29 46.39 51.98
CA LEU A 2 -42.54 46.14 50.74
C LEU A 2 -43.33 45.16 49.86
N MET A 3 -43.65 45.56 48.64
CA MET A 3 -44.22 44.69 47.61
C MET A 3 -43.08 44.12 46.75
N HIS A 4 -42.82 42.83 46.87
CA HIS A 4 -41.99 42.09 45.91
C HIS A 4 -42.86 41.70 44.70
N SER A 5 -42.46 42.14 43.51
CA SER A 5 -43.09 41.75 42.25
C SER A 5 -42.47 40.44 41.74
N PHE A 6 -43.29 39.42 41.48
CA PHE A 6 -42.84 38.17 40.87
C PHE A 6 -42.79 38.31 39.34
N SER A 7 -41.58 38.33 38.80
CA SER A 7 -41.32 38.30 37.35
C SER A 7 -41.69 36.93 36.75
N HIS A 8 -42.50 36.93 35.69
CA HIS A 8 -42.83 35.71 34.93
C HIS A 8 -41.64 35.26 34.07
N GLN A 9 -41.18 34.02 34.26
CA GLN A 9 -40.17 33.38 33.42
C GLN A 9 -40.75 33.15 32.02
N ARG A 10 -40.36 33.98 31.03
CA ARG A 10 -40.62 33.70 29.62
C ARG A 10 -39.73 32.52 29.22
N GLY A 11 -40.32 31.34 29.06
CA GLY A 11 -39.59 30.14 28.67
C GLY A 11 -38.97 30.29 27.28
N ILE A 12 -37.66 30.54 27.22
CA ILE A 12 -36.84 30.47 26.00
C ILE A 12 -36.21 29.05 25.86
N GLY A 13 -36.40 28.16 26.83
CA GLY A 13 -35.62 26.93 26.97
C GLY A 13 -35.80 25.87 25.86
N MET A 14 -37.00 25.60 25.36
CA MET A 14 -37.19 24.44 24.48
C MET A 14 -36.69 24.64 23.05
N MET A 15 -37.00 25.77 22.42
CA MET A 15 -36.54 26.04 21.04
C MET A 15 -35.03 26.27 20.97
N GLU A 16 -34.45 26.92 21.98
CA GLU A 16 -33.00 27.16 22.06
C GLU A 16 -32.22 25.84 22.16
N ILE A 17 -32.68 24.89 22.99
CA ILE A 17 -32.05 23.57 23.11
C ILE A 17 -32.20 22.78 21.80
N LEU A 18 -33.37 22.82 21.15
CA LEU A 18 -33.57 22.13 19.86
C LEU A 18 -32.65 22.67 18.77
N VAL A 19 -32.47 23.99 18.69
CA VAL A 19 -31.53 24.61 17.74
C VAL A 19 -30.08 24.29 18.10
N ALA A 20 -29.71 24.32 19.39
CA ALA A 20 -28.36 23.93 19.84
C ALA A 20 -28.04 22.47 19.49
N LEU A 21 -28.97 21.54 19.73
CA LEU A 21 -28.83 20.13 19.37
C LEU A 21 -28.77 19.93 17.86
N LEU A 22 -29.54 20.70 17.08
CA LEU A 22 -29.48 20.66 15.62
C LEU A 22 -28.08 21.07 15.12
N ILE A 23 -27.56 22.20 15.58
CA ILE A 23 -26.23 22.69 15.19
C ILE A 23 -25.15 21.69 15.63
N LEU A 24 -25.24 21.16 16.85
CA LEU A 24 -24.32 20.15 17.36
C LEU A 24 -24.36 18.88 16.50
N SER A 25 -25.54 18.41 16.10
CA SER A 25 -25.67 17.20 15.29
C SER A 25 -25.00 17.36 13.91
N ILE A 26 -25.18 18.52 13.26
CA ILE A 26 -24.53 18.85 11.98
C ILE A 26 -23.01 18.93 12.16
N GLY A 27 -22.54 19.57 13.23
CA GLY A 27 -21.11 19.66 13.55
C GLY A 27 -20.45 18.29 13.75
N VAL A 28 -21.11 17.39 14.49
CA VAL A 28 -20.62 16.03 14.72
C VAL A 28 -20.58 15.22 13.42
N LEU A 29 -21.63 15.27 12.60
CA LEU A 29 -21.66 14.58 11.30
C LEU A 29 -20.55 15.08 10.36
N GLY A 30 -20.32 16.39 10.33
CA GLY A 30 -19.21 16.99 9.57
C GLY A 30 -17.85 16.49 10.04
N PHE A 31 -17.63 16.45 11.36
CA PHE A 31 -16.38 15.93 11.94
C PHE A 31 -16.17 14.43 11.65
N VAL A 32 -17.23 13.61 11.74
CA VAL A 32 -17.16 12.17 11.41
C VAL A 32 -16.80 11.96 9.93
N ALA A 33 -17.37 12.74 9.01
CA ALA A 33 -17.03 12.65 7.59
C ALA A 33 -15.54 12.97 7.33
N LEU A 34 -14.99 13.99 8.00
CA LEU A 34 -13.58 14.33 7.91
C LEU A 34 -12.68 13.22 8.51
N GLN A 35 -13.06 12.66 9.65
CA GLN A 35 -12.33 11.53 10.25
C GLN A 35 -12.29 10.32 9.32
N TYR A 36 -13.40 10.01 8.65
CA TYR A 36 -13.45 8.88 7.71
C TYR A 36 -12.45 9.07 6.55
N ARG A 37 -12.42 10.25 5.94
CA ARG A 37 -11.43 10.58 4.90
C ARG A 37 -10.00 10.52 5.40
N ALA A 38 -9.75 10.98 6.63
CA ALA A 38 -8.43 10.90 7.24
C ALA A 38 -7.98 9.45 7.45
N LEU A 39 -8.90 8.55 7.80
CA LEU A 39 -8.61 7.11 7.94
C LEU A 39 -8.29 6.47 6.59
N GLU A 40 -9.06 6.74 5.54
CA GLU A 40 -8.77 6.26 4.18
C GLU A 40 -7.36 6.69 3.73
N ALA A 41 -7.04 7.98 3.86
CA ALA A 41 -5.72 8.52 3.49
C ALA A 41 -4.59 7.91 4.33
N SER A 42 -4.82 7.64 5.62
CA SER A 42 -3.83 7.03 6.51
C SER A 42 -3.59 5.56 6.15
N SER A 43 -4.66 4.83 5.81
CA SER A 43 -4.58 3.44 5.35
C SER A 43 -3.77 3.33 4.05
N GLU A 44 -4.08 4.18 3.08
CA GLU A 44 -3.38 4.20 1.79
C GLU A 44 -1.90 4.60 1.94
N SER A 45 -1.61 5.61 2.76
CA SER A 45 -0.23 5.99 3.10
C SER A 45 0.56 4.83 3.72
N THR A 46 -0.09 4.05 4.59
CA THR A 46 0.53 2.88 5.23
C THR A 46 0.86 1.81 4.19
N SER A 47 -0.08 1.46 3.31
CA SER A 47 0.15 0.50 2.22
C SER A 47 1.32 0.93 1.33
N ARG A 48 1.37 2.22 0.96
CA ARG A 48 2.45 2.77 0.14
C ARG A 48 3.82 2.69 0.83
N VAL A 49 3.91 2.99 2.13
CA VAL A 49 5.15 2.87 2.90
C VAL A 49 5.61 1.42 2.99
N GLN A 50 4.69 0.49 3.20
CA GLN A 50 4.99 -0.95 3.23
C GLN A 50 5.49 -1.43 1.87
N ALA A 51 4.82 -1.05 0.77
CA ALA A 51 5.24 -1.38 -0.59
C ALA A 51 6.66 -0.87 -0.90
N ILE A 52 6.99 0.37 -0.51
CA ILE A 52 8.35 0.93 -0.67
C ILE A 52 9.36 0.15 0.16
N THR A 53 9.01 -0.24 1.39
CA THR A 53 9.90 -1.00 2.27
C THR A 53 10.21 -2.38 1.69
N ILE A 54 9.19 -3.07 1.16
CA ILE A 54 9.32 -4.36 0.49
C ILE A 54 10.16 -4.24 -0.78
N ALA A 55 9.91 -3.23 -1.62
CA ALA A 55 10.71 -2.99 -2.82
C ALA A 55 12.18 -2.74 -2.49
N ARG A 56 12.47 -1.98 -1.42
CA ARG A 56 13.83 -1.73 -0.94
C ARG A 56 14.49 -2.98 -0.36
N ASP A 57 13.76 -3.82 0.39
CA ASP A 57 14.28 -5.10 0.91
C ASP A 57 14.76 -5.98 -0.25
N LEU A 58 13.95 -6.12 -1.30
CA LEU A 58 14.35 -6.85 -2.50
C LEU A 58 15.54 -6.20 -3.21
N ALA A 59 15.51 -4.88 -3.40
CA ALA A 59 16.59 -4.16 -4.06
C ALA A 59 17.93 -4.33 -3.31
N GLU A 60 17.95 -4.32 -1.98
CA GLU A 60 19.18 -4.54 -1.23
C GLU A 60 19.66 -6.00 -1.31
N ARG A 61 18.76 -6.98 -1.35
CA ARG A 61 19.15 -8.40 -1.56
C ARG A 61 19.80 -8.62 -2.92
N ILE A 62 19.19 -8.07 -3.97
CA ILE A 62 19.77 -8.05 -5.32
C ILE A 62 21.14 -7.34 -5.30
N ARG A 63 21.31 -6.31 -4.45
CA ARG A 63 22.57 -5.55 -4.35
C ARG A 63 23.70 -6.36 -3.77
N VAL A 64 23.38 -7.20 -2.80
CA VAL A 64 24.32 -8.11 -2.14
C VAL A 64 24.68 -9.27 -3.07
N ASN A 65 23.72 -9.77 -3.85
CA ASN A 65 23.89 -10.91 -4.74
C ASN A 65 23.65 -10.56 -6.22
N ARG A 66 24.45 -9.61 -6.73
CA ARG A 66 24.29 -9.09 -8.10
C ARG A 66 24.50 -10.13 -9.19
N ASN A 67 25.35 -11.12 -8.93
CA ASN A 67 25.69 -12.16 -9.91
C ASN A 67 24.48 -13.03 -10.27
N ALA A 68 23.52 -13.17 -9.35
CA ALA A 68 22.31 -13.96 -9.54
C ALA A 68 21.10 -13.13 -10.00
N PHE A 69 21.30 -11.91 -10.51
CA PHE A 69 20.20 -11.03 -10.93
C PHE A 69 19.20 -11.70 -11.89
N SER A 70 19.69 -12.49 -12.86
CA SER A 70 18.83 -13.22 -13.80
C SER A 70 17.93 -14.24 -13.12
N VAL A 71 18.37 -14.81 -11.99
CA VAL A 71 17.57 -15.73 -11.17
C VAL A 71 16.48 -14.94 -10.46
N TYR A 72 16.80 -13.83 -9.78
CA TYR A 72 15.77 -12.94 -9.21
C TYR A 72 14.72 -12.54 -10.24
N LYS A 73 15.15 -12.21 -11.47
CA LYS A 73 14.23 -11.86 -12.56
C LYS A 73 13.32 -13.01 -12.98
N THR A 74 13.85 -14.21 -13.08
CA THR A 74 13.10 -15.41 -13.48
C THR A 74 12.13 -15.86 -12.38
N GLU A 75 12.57 -15.87 -11.13
CA GLU A 75 11.76 -16.32 -9.99
C GLU A 75 10.61 -15.34 -9.69
N LEU A 76 10.84 -14.02 -9.84
CA LEU A 76 9.79 -13.02 -9.67
C LEU A 76 8.85 -12.88 -10.88
N GLY A 77 9.30 -13.25 -12.08
CA GLY A 77 8.50 -13.13 -13.30
C GLY A 77 7.25 -14.03 -13.34
N ALA A 78 7.20 -15.08 -12.52
CA ALA A 78 6.07 -16.01 -12.47
C ALA A 78 5.65 -16.35 -11.04
N ALA A 79 4.36 -16.17 -10.71
CA ALA A 79 3.82 -16.40 -9.36
C ALA A 79 4.06 -17.83 -8.81
N THR A 80 4.21 -18.83 -9.67
CA THR A 80 4.53 -20.22 -9.27
C THR A 80 5.93 -20.37 -8.67
N ASN A 81 6.86 -19.56 -9.17
CA ASN A 81 8.26 -19.61 -8.81
C ASN A 81 8.51 -18.83 -7.51
N GLN A 82 7.80 -17.71 -7.37
CA GLN A 82 7.89 -16.78 -6.25
C GLN A 82 7.76 -17.35 -4.82
N LYS A 83 7.13 -18.52 -4.64
CA LYS A 83 6.91 -19.13 -3.32
C LYS A 83 7.68 -20.43 -3.11
N THR A 84 8.35 -20.90 -4.16
CA THR A 84 9.18 -22.10 -4.08
C THR A 84 10.57 -21.66 -3.68
N PHE A 85 11.28 -22.48 -2.91
CA PHE A 85 12.72 -22.36 -2.75
C PHE A 85 13.32 -23.75 -2.60
N LYS A 86 14.50 -23.95 -3.18
CA LYS A 86 15.19 -25.25 -3.15
C LYS A 86 15.89 -25.52 -1.82
N THR A 87 16.53 -24.50 -1.25
CA THR A 87 17.35 -24.64 -0.02
C THR A 87 17.06 -23.50 0.95
N ASN A 88 16.94 -23.82 2.23
CA ASN A 88 16.81 -22.80 3.27
C ASN A 88 18.19 -22.24 3.63
N CYS A 89 18.48 -21.04 3.14
CA CYS A 89 19.78 -20.39 3.32
C CYS A 89 20.04 -19.85 4.73
N LEU A 90 19.08 -20.00 5.66
CA LEU A 90 19.29 -19.71 7.09
C LEU A 90 19.90 -20.89 7.84
N THR A 91 19.80 -22.11 7.31
CA THR A 91 20.27 -23.32 7.99
C THR A 91 21.45 -24.00 7.30
N VAL A 92 21.63 -23.73 6.00
CA VAL A 92 22.71 -24.31 5.17
C VAL A 92 23.30 -23.21 4.30
N ASN A 93 24.60 -23.31 3.99
CA ASN A 93 25.25 -22.41 3.04
C ASN A 93 24.64 -22.60 1.64
N CYS A 94 24.20 -21.50 1.04
CA CYS A 94 23.64 -21.48 -0.31
C CYS A 94 24.66 -21.03 -1.35
N SER A 95 24.47 -21.51 -2.59
CA SER A 95 25.08 -20.89 -3.76
C SER A 95 24.38 -19.56 -4.08
N ASP A 96 24.99 -18.71 -4.90
CA ASP A 96 24.39 -17.43 -5.35
C ASP A 96 22.98 -17.64 -5.94
N THR A 97 22.74 -18.74 -6.67
CA THR A 97 21.42 -19.02 -7.26
C THR A 97 20.41 -19.52 -6.24
N ASP A 98 20.81 -20.42 -5.32
CA ASP A 98 19.92 -20.92 -4.28
C ASP A 98 19.55 -19.81 -3.28
N LEU A 99 20.48 -18.87 -3.04
CA LEU A 99 20.24 -17.68 -2.21
C LEU A 99 19.20 -16.75 -2.86
N ALA A 100 19.29 -16.52 -4.16
CA ALA A 100 18.33 -15.68 -4.88
C ALA A 100 16.91 -16.26 -4.84
N ASP A 101 16.77 -17.55 -5.09
CA ASP A 101 15.51 -18.31 -4.98
C ASP A 101 14.90 -18.19 -3.57
N PHE A 102 15.72 -18.45 -2.55
CA PHE A 102 15.31 -18.29 -1.16
C PHE A 102 14.89 -16.85 -0.82
N ASP A 103 15.67 -15.85 -1.23
CA ASP A 103 15.37 -14.43 -1.00
C ASP A 103 14.04 -14.01 -1.62
N VAL A 104 13.76 -14.41 -2.86
CA VAL A 104 12.48 -14.15 -3.52
C VAL A 104 11.34 -14.74 -2.72
N SER A 105 11.46 -16.01 -2.30
CA SER A 105 10.43 -16.67 -1.49
C SER A 105 10.13 -15.93 -0.18
N GLN A 106 11.17 -15.39 0.47
CA GLN A 106 11.03 -14.66 1.73
C GLN A 106 10.35 -13.31 1.50
N VAL A 107 10.79 -12.54 0.51
CA VAL A 107 10.24 -11.20 0.25
C VAL A 107 8.83 -11.27 -0.28
N VAL A 108 8.52 -12.20 -1.20
CA VAL A 108 7.16 -12.37 -1.71
C VAL A 108 6.22 -12.89 -0.62
N SER A 109 6.67 -13.80 0.25
CA SER A 109 5.85 -14.23 1.38
C SER A 109 5.51 -13.06 2.31
N ARG A 110 6.46 -12.16 2.59
CA ARG A 110 6.22 -10.92 3.34
C ARG A 110 5.23 -10.00 2.62
N ALA A 111 5.42 -9.77 1.33
CA ALA A 111 4.51 -8.97 0.53
C ALA A 111 3.08 -9.51 0.55
N SER A 112 2.92 -10.84 0.39
CA SER A 112 1.62 -11.49 0.40
C SER A 112 0.90 -11.41 1.75
N THR A 113 1.64 -11.30 2.86
CA THR A 113 1.06 -11.09 4.20
C THR A 113 0.37 -9.72 4.31
N PHE A 114 0.85 -8.73 3.55
CA PHE A 114 0.22 -7.41 3.44
C PHE A 114 -0.77 -7.30 2.25
N GLY A 115 -1.11 -8.42 1.61
CA GLY A 115 -1.99 -8.42 0.44
C GLY A 115 -1.35 -7.76 -0.79
N MET A 116 -0.02 -7.74 -0.87
CA MET A 116 0.71 -7.15 -1.97
C MET A 116 1.23 -8.22 -2.94
N THR A 117 1.25 -7.87 -4.21
CA THR A 117 1.90 -8.66 -5.26
C THR A 117 3.19 -7.98 -5.70
N MET A 118 4.15 -8.78 -6.15
CA MET A 118 5.44 -8.30 -6.60
C MET A 118 5.81 -8.89 -7.94
N ASN A 119 6.61 -8.14 -8.69
CA ASN A 119 7.19 -8.60 -9.93
C ASN A 119 8.47 -7.80 -10.24
N ILE A 120 9.28 -8.31 -11.14
CA ILE A 120 10.39 -7.55 -11.72
C ILE A 120 10.33 -7.68 -13.23
N MET A 121 10.17 -6.55 -13.88
CA MET A 121 9.97 -6.46 -15.33
C MET A 121 10.88 -5.37 -15.87
N ASP A 122 11.07 -5.33 -17.18
CA ASP A 122 11.79 -4.23 -17.79
C ASP A 122 10.98 -2.93 -17.65
N CYS A 123 11.65 -1.84 -17.26
CA CYS A 123 11.02 -0.55 -17.08
C CYS A 123 10.53 -0.01 -18.44
N GLN A 124 9.29 0.48 -18.48
CA GLN A 124 8.70 1.08 -19.69
C GLN A 124 9.50 2.29 -20.18
N ASN A 125 9.69 2.42 -21.50
CA ASN A 125 10.35 3.56 -22.16
C ASN A 125 11.80 3.85 -21.73
N THR A 126 12.58 2.85 -21.28
CA THR A 126 13.99 3.04 -20.90
C THR A 126 14.93 2.04 -21.57
N ASN A 127 16.24 2.35 -21.53
CA ASN A 127 17.33 1.54 -22.08
C ASN A 127 17.61 0.31 -21.19
N ASN A 128 16.81 -0.76 -21.31
CA ASN A 128 17.04 -2.07 -20.68
C ASN A 128 17.25 -2.03 -19.16
N ARG A 129 16.58 -1.13 -18.43
CA ARG A 129 16.59 -1.15 -16.97
C ARG A 129 15.53 -2.10 -16.45
N SER A 130 15.82 -2.77 -15.35
CA SER A 130 14.84 -3.59 -14.66
C SER A 130 14.17 -2.79 -13.54
N CYS A 131 12.88 -2.99 -13.36
CA CYS A 131 12.05 -2.30 -12.39
C CYS A 131 11.40 -3.33 -11.47
N ILE A 132 11.45 -3.06 -10.17
CA ILE A 132 10.70 -3.80 -9.15
C ILE A 132 9.31 -3.17 -9.06
N TYR A 133 8.29 -3.99 -9.24
CA TYR A 133 6.88 -3.63 -9.13
C TYR A 133 6.34 -4.20 -7.83
N VAL A 134 5.64 -3.37 -7.06
CA VAL A 134 4.87 -3.80 -5.89
C VAL A 134 3.48 -3.18 -5.99
N ALA A 135 2.44 -4.02 -6.02
CA ALA A 135 1.05 -3.60 -6.14
C ALA A 135 0.23 -4.05 -4.93
N TRP A 136 -0.79 -3.27 -4.57
CA TRP A 136 -1.74 -3.61 -3.49
C TRP A 136 -3.18 -3.30 -3.92
N GLY A 137 -4.14 -3.68 -3.07
CA GLY A 137 -5.56 -3.47 -3.36
C GLY A 137 -6.02 -4.32 -4.54
N ASP A 138 -6.76 -3.71 -5.46
CA ASP A 138 -7.25 -4.38 -6.69
C ASP A 138 -6.24 -4.37 -7.84
N SER A 139 -5.00 -3.91 -7.57
CA SER A 139 -3.93 -3.84 -8.57
C SER A 139 -2.99 -5.03 -8.50
N SER A 140 -2.44 -5.39 -9.66
CA SER A 140 -1.48 -6.47 -9.83
C SER A 140 -0.16 -5.92 -10.38
N ALA A 141 0.96 -6.47 -9.92
CA ALA A 141 2.31 -6.13 -10.36
C ALA A 141 2.59 -6.65 -11.79
N THR A 142 1.79 -6.23 -12.75
CA THR A 142 1.76 -6.71 -14.13
C THR A 142 1.76 -5.54 -15.10
N ASP A 143 2.18 -5.82 -16.33
CA ASP A 143 2.09 -4.92 -17.47
C ASP A 143 1.05 -5.46 -18.45
N GLY A 144 0.05 -4.64 -18.80
CA GLY A 144 -1.05 -5.09 -19.65
C GLY A 144 -2.18 -4.07 -19.79
N THR A 145 -3.21 -4.47 -20.54
CA THR A 145 -4.42 -3.65 -20.74
C THR A 145 -5.56 -4.05 -19.81
N GLY A 146 -5.28 -4.89 -18.82
CA GLY A 146 -6.24 -5.34 -17.81
C GLY A 146 -6.50 -4.25 -16.77
N THR A 147 -7.68 -4.32 -16.15
CA THR A 147 -8.00 -3.46 -15.02
C THR A 147 -7.10 -3.83 -13.83
N GLY A 148 -6.36 -2.86 -13.30
CA GLY A 148 -5.46 -3.06 -12.16
C GLY A 148 -4.01 -3.38 -12.52
N ASP A 149 -3.66 -3.45 -13.80
CA ASP A 149 -2.25 -3.55 -14.21
C ASP A 149 -1.50 -2.25 -13.87
N CYS A 150 -0.31 -2.35 -13.27
CA CYS A 150 0.48 -1.18 -12.89
C CYS A 150 0.94 -0.34 -14.10
N THR A 151 1.18 -0.99 -15.23
CA THR A 151 1.56 -0.35 -16.50
C THR A 151 0.78 -0.95 -17.66
N ASN A 152 0.74 -0.23 -18.79
CA ASN A 152 -0.05 -0.60 -19.97
C ASN A 152 0.77 -0.63 -21.28
N GLY A 153 2.06 -0.96 -21.20
CA GLY A 153 2.99 -0.97 -22.33
C GLY A 153 3.42 0.40 -22.87
N ASN A 154 2.70 1.48 -22.55
CA ASN A 154 3.04 2.86 -22.94
C ASN A 154 3.39 3.75 -21.74
N GLY A 155 3.00 3.35 -20.53
CA GLY A 155 3.25 4.11 -19.31
C GLY A 155 2.56 3.50 -18.08
N TYR A 156 2.41 4.33 -17.05
CA TYR A 156 1.74 3.99 -15.78
C TYR A 156 0.22 4.05 -15.93
N SER A 157 -0.50 3.16 -15.25
CA SER A 157 -1.97 3.16 -15.21
C SER A 157 -2.49 4.06 -14.09
N ASP A 158 -3.29 5.08 -14.43
CA ASP A 158 -3.76 6.11 -13.48
C ASP A 158 -4.63 5.57 -12.32
N ASN A 159 -5.35 4.47 -12.54
CA ASN A 159 -6.24 3.87 -11.54
C ASN A 159 -5.61 2.67 -10.80
N SER A 160 -4.29 2.51 -10.90
CA SER A 160 -3.56 1.42 -10.25
C SER A 160 -2.83 1.89 -8.99
N THR A 161 -2.83 1.04 -7.98
CA THR A 161 -2.15 1.24 -6.69
C THR A 161 -0.86 0.44 -6.70
N CYS A 162 0.20 1.07 -7.23
CA CYS A 162 1.50 0.44 -7.44
C CYS A 162 2.68 1.36 -7.09
N ILE A 163 3.78 0.75 -6.70
CA ILE A 163 5.10 1.36 -6.62
C ILE A 163 6.03 0.66 -7.58
N ILE A 164 6.77 1.45 -8.36
CA ILE A 164 7.74 0.99 -9.32
C ILE A 164 9.08 1.63 -8.95
N MET A 165 10.09 0.79 -8.78
CA MET A 165 11.44 1.20 -8.37
C MET A 165 12.45 0.66 -9.37
N GLU A 166 13.21 1.56 -9.98
CA GLU A 166 14.33 1.14 -10.84
C GLU A 166 15.38 0.39 -10.02
N THR A 167 15.86 -0.72 -10.58
CA THR A 167 17.01 -1.47 -10.10
C THR A 167 18.04 -1.59 -11.22
N TYR A 168 19.29 -1.77 -10.82
CA TYR A 168 20.49 -1.71 -11.67
C TYR A 168 20.69 -2.96 -12.54
#